data_AF-A0A662XP93-F1
#
_entry.id   AF-A0A662XP93-F1
#
_cell.length_a   1.000
_cell.length_b   1.000
_cell.length_c   1.000
_cell.angle_alpha   90.00
_cell.angle_beta   90.00
_cell.angle_gamma   90.00
#
_symmetry.space_group_name_H-M   'P 1'
#
loop_
_entity.id
_entity.type
_entity.pdbx_description
1 polymer ?
#
loop_
_entity_poly.entity_id
_entity_poly.type
_entity_poly.pdbx_seq_one_letter_code
_entity_poly.pdbx_strand_id
1 'polypeptide(L)' 'MGNCLGVEAPSGGDSFVDVLFFPDSGMPCKNFRSAKGCTRKNCKAIHDQGSSLLSFLSHLNGAKKTMEICVFTITCDEVG' A
#
# COMPACT_ATOMS: atom_id res chain seq x y z
N MET A 1 24.24 1.15 23.37
CA MET A 1 24.01 0.19 22.27
C MET A 1 23.01 0.80 21.30
N GLY A 2 23.35 0.83 20.00
CA GLY A 2 22.45 1.26 18.92
C GLY A 2 23.08 2.34 18.03
N ASN A 3 24.17 2.03 17.33
CA ASN A 3 24.77 2.92 16.34
C ASN A 3 24.13 2.60 14.98
N CYS A 4 23.24 3.47 14.50
CA CYS A 4 22.79 3.47 13.11
C CYS A 4 23.93 4.00 12.25
N LEU A 5 24.80 3.09 11.79
CA LEU A 5 25.83 3.40 10.81
C LEU A 5 25.14 3.77 9.50
N GLY A 6 25.16 5.07 9.18
CA GLY A 6 24.89 5.56 7.85
C GLY A 6 25.94 4.99 6.90
N VAL A 7 25.52 4.02 6.08
CA VAL A 7 26.21 3.67 4.85
C VAL A 7 25.51 4.45 3.76
N GLU A 8 26.16 5.50 3.27
CA GLU A 8 25.72 6.20 2.06
C GLU A 8 25.80 5.21 0.89
N ALA A 9 24.64 4.78 0.40
CA ALA A 9 24.52 3.91 -0.76
C ALA A 9 24.83 4.71 -2.04
N PRO A 10 25.39 4.07 -3.08
CA PRO A 10 25.78 4.75 -4.30
C PRO A 10 24.58 5.34 -5.03
N SER A 11 24.76 6.55 -5.59
CA SER A 11 23.78 7.31 -6.36
C SER A 11 23.44 6.63 -7.71
N GLY A 12 22.57 5.63 -7.68
CA GLY A 12 22.08 4.89 -8.85
C GLY A 12 20.62 4.49 -8.67
N GLY A 13 19.71 5.32 -9.20
CA GLY A 13 18.26 5.15 -9.12
C GLY A 13 17.71 5.61 -7.77
N ASP A 14 16.85 6.64 -7.77
CA ASP A 14 16.14 7.08 -6.57
C ASP A 14 15.38 5.90 -5.97
N SER A 15 15.90 5.38 -4.87
CA SER A 15 15.23 4.37 -4.05
C SER A 15 14.23 5.11 -3.17
N PHE A 16 12.94 4.81 -3.29
CA PHE A 16 11.93 5.44 -2.44
C PHE A 16 11.59 4.55 -1.26
N VAL A 17 11.31 5.17 -0.11
CA VAL A 17 10.81 4.51 1.09
C VAL A 17 9.43 5.08 1.39
N ASP A 18 8.43 4.21 1.46
CA ASP A 18 7.06 4.56 1.84
C ASP A 18 6.67 3.76 3.09
N VAL A 19 6.13 4.45 4.10
CA VAL A 19 5.79 3.88 5.40
C VAL A 19 4.29 3.95 5.60
N LEU A 20 3.68 2.77 5.76
CA LEU A 20 2.23 2.63 5.87
C LEU A 20 1.85 2.34 7.32
N PHE A 21 1.07 3.25 7.92
CA PHE A 21 0.60 3.10 9.29
C PHE A 21 -0.76 2.40 9.33
N PHE A 22 -0.91 1.47 10.27
CA PHE A 22 -2.14 0.73 10.51
C PHE A 22 -2.58 0.85 11.98
N PRO A 23 -3.87 0.69 12.30
CA PRO A 23 -4.97 0.40 11.37
C PRO A 23 -5.38 1.64 10.56
N ASP A 24 -5.95 1.42 9.38
CA ASP A 24 -6.67 2.47 8.67
C ASP A 24 -7.86 2.96 9.51
N SER A 25 -8.28 4.21 9.32
CA SER A 25 -9.46 4.78 10.00
C SER A 25 -10.78 4.08 9.63
N GLY A 26 -10.77 3.29 8.57
CA GLY A 26 -11.88 2.50 8.05
C GLY A 26 -11.46 1.69 6.82
N MET A 27 -12.35 0.82 6.34
CA MET A 27 -12.06 0.05 5.13
C MET A 27 -12.15 0.93 3.88
N PRO A 28 -11.18 0.83 2.94
CA PRO A 28 -11.26 1.51 1.67
C PRO A 28 -12.37 0.94 0.77
N CYS A 29 -12.93 1.81 -0.08
CA CYS A 29 -13.94 1.37 -1.03
C CYS A 29 -13.30 0.63 -2.21
N LYS A 30 -13.62 -0.65 -2.37
CA LYS A 30 -13.18 -1.48 -3.51
C LYS A 30 -13.43 -0.84 -4.88
N ASN A 31 -14.54 -0.12 -5.02
CA ASN A 31 -14.95 0.48 -6.29
C ASN A 31 -14.37 1.88 -6.53
N PHE A 32 -13.71 2.49 -5.53
CA PHE A 32 -13.23 3.87 -5.64
C PHE A 32 -12.23 4.06 -6.78
N ARG A 33 -11.31 3.11 -6.96
CA ARG A 33 -10.32 3.11 -8.06
C ARG A 33 -10.76 2.30 -9.28
N SER A 34 -12.00 1.80 -9.31
CA SER A 34 -12.51 1.08 -10.48
C SER A 34 -12.79 2.06 -11.63
N ALA A 35 -12.75 1.59 -12.88
CA ALA A 35 -13.04 2.42 -14.06
C ALA A 35 -14.43 3.10 -14.02
N LYS A 36 -15.40 2.47 -13.33
CA LYS A 36 -16.75 3.01 -13.15
C LYS A 36 -16.88 3.94 -11.93
N GLY A 37 -15.88 3.95 -11.05
CA GLY A 37 -15.93 4.61 -9.75
C GLY A 37 -16.97 3.99 -8.80
N CYS A 38 -17.05 4.54 -7.59
CA CYS A 38 -18.11 4.17 -6.65
C CYS A 38 -19.40 4.92 -6.99
N THR A 39 -20.48 4.19 -7.28
CA THR A 39 -21.80 4.78 -7.62
C THR A 39 -22.69 5.02 -6.39
N ARG A 40 -22.27 4.56 -5.21
CA ARG A 40 -23.04 4.66 -3.96
C ARG A 40 -22.95 6.08 -3.42
N LYS A 41 -24.05 6.83 -3.46
CA LYS A 41 -24.11 8.25 -3.04
C LYS A 41 -23.57 8.54 -1.64
N ASN A 42 -23.79 7.63 -0.68
CA ASN A 42 -23.36 7.78 0.72
C ASN A 42 -22.52 6.57 1.17
N CYS A 43 -21.54 6.18 0.37
CA CYS A 43 -20.67 5.06 0.73
C CYS A 43 -19.85 5.39 1.97
N LYS A 44 -19.95 4.57 3.03
CA LYS A 44 -19.24 4.79 4.31
C LYS A 44 -17.76 4.37 4.29
N ALA A 45 -17.32 3.73 3.20
CA ALA A 45 -15.94 3.31 3.03
C ALA A 45 -15.06 4.52 2.65
N ILE A 46 -13.75 4.40 2.81
CA ILE A 46 -12.81 5.48 2.48
C ILE A 46 -12.73 5.66 0.95
N HIS A 47 -12.82 6.91 0.49
CA HIS A 47 -12.73 7.33 -0.93
C HIS A 47 -11.65 8.42 -1.11
N ASP A 48 -10.65 8.45 -0.25
CA ASP A 48 -9.52 9.34 -0.39
C ASP A 48 -8.22 8.52 -0.53
N GLN A 49 -7.10 9.22 -0.55
CA GLN A 49 -5.77 8.64 -0.69
C GLN A 49 -5.17 8.22 0.67
N GLY A 50 -5.91 8.33 1.78
CA GLY A 50 -5.40 8.14 3.13
C GLY A 50 -5.34 6.69 3.62
N SER A 51 -5.77 5.71 2.83
CA SER A 51 -5.73 4.29 3.23
C SER A 51 -4.37 3.66 2.93
N SER A 52 -3.69 3.23 3.98
CA SER A 52 -2.48 2.41 3.93
C SER A 52 -2.73 1.11 3.19
N LEU A 53 -3.91 0.49 3.33
CA LEU A 53 -4.25 -0.70 2.54
C LEU A 53 -4.28 -0.38 1.04
N LEU A 54 -4.90 0.72 0.61
CA LEU A 54 -4.91 1.10 -0.82
C LEU A 54 -3.50 1.40 -1.35
N SER A 55 -2.64 2.04 -0.55
CA SER A 55 -1.24 2.29 -0.93
C SER A 55 -0.47 0.99 -1.08
N PHE A 56 -0.61 0.05 -0.12
CA PHE A 56 -0.02 -1.28 -0.20
C PHE A 56 -0.46 -2.02 -1.47
N LEU A 57 -1.77 -2.11 -1.73
CA LEU A 57 -2.30 -2.75 -2.93
C LEU A 57 -1.84 -2.06 -4.21
N SER A 58 -1.62 -0.74 -4.19
CA SER A 58 -1.07 0.01 -5.32
C SER A 58 0.36 -0.42 -5.62
N HIS A 59 1.18 -0.63 -4.59
CA HIS A 59 2.56 -1.13 -4.74
C HIS A 59 2.57 -2.56 -5.28
N LEU A 60 1.67 -3.43 -4.80
CA LEU A 60 1.50 -4.79 -5.34
C LEU A 60 1.15 -4.75 -6.84
N ASN A 61 0.12 -3.99 -7.20
CA ASN A 61 -0.36 -3.87 -8.59
C ASN A 61 0.64 -3.15 -9.51
N GLY A 62 1.56 -2.36 -8.95
CA GLY A 62 2.58 -1.65 -9.72
C GLY A 62 3.78 -2.51 -10.13
N ALA A 63 3.94 -3.72 -9.58
CA ALA A 63 5.06 -4.59 -9.90
C ALA A 63 4.99 -5.10 -11.35
N LYS A 64 6.03 -4.82 -12.14
CA LYS A 64 6.06 -5.14 -13.58
C LYS A 64 6.61 -6.52 -13.92
N LYS A 65 7.29 -7.17 -12.97
CA LYS A 65 8.00 -8.44 -13.20
C LYS A 65 7.74 -9.43 -12.09
N THR A 66 8.30 -9.15 -10.92
CA THR A 66 8.24 -10.03 -9.75
C THR A 66 8.18 -9.18 -8.49
N MET A 67 7.56 -9.73 -7.45
CA MET A 67 7.58 -9.20 -6.09
C MET A 67 7.78 -10.35 -5.11
N GLU A 68 8.67 -10.17 -4.15
CA GLU A 68 8.94 -11.15 -3.10
C GLU A 68 8.35 -10.64 -1.79
N ILE A 69 7.48 -11.45 -1.18
CA ILE A 69 6.82 -11.12 0.09
C ILE A 69 7.06 -12.28 1.04
N CYS A 70 7.74 -12.02 2.15
CA CYS A 70 7.94 -12.98 3.23
C CYS A 70 7.07 -12.56 4.42
N VAL A 71 5.95 -13.25 4.62
CA VAL A 71 4.99 -12.98 5.69
C VAL A 71 4.80 -14.21 6.56
N PHE A 72 4.54 -13.99 7.84
CA PHE A 72 4.18 -15.07 8.76
C PHE A 72 2.78 -15.64 8.46
N THR A 73 1.83 -14.80 8.07
CA THR A 73 0.45 -15.20 7.74
C THR A 73 -0.15 -14.21 6.75
N ILE A 74 -0.91 -14.73 5.78
CA ILE A 74 -1.70 -13.94 4.83
C ILE A 74 -3.14 -14.48 4.80
N THR A 75 -4.10 -13.62 5.13
CA THR A 75 -5.54 -13.96 5.15
C THR A 75 -6.40 -12.86 4.55
N CYS A 76 -5.79 -11.79 4.02
CA CYS A 76 -6.51 -10.66 3.47
C CYS A 76 -6.85 -10.93 2.01
N ASP A 77 -8.14 -11.09 1.71
CA ASP A 77 -8.66 -11.36 0.36
C ASP A 77 -8.28 -10.28 -0.67
N GLU A 78 -7.97 -9.05 -0.23
CA GLU A 78 -7.59 -7.97 -1.15
C GLU A 78 -6.17 -8.11 -1.71
N VAL A 79 -5.32 -8.94 -1.10
CA VAL A 79 -3.90 -9.10 -1.48
C VAL A 79 -3.71 -10.10 -2.62
N GLY A 80 -4.75 -10.87 -2.98
CA GLY A 80 -4.73 -11.94 -3.99
C GLY A 80 -5.44 -11.60 -5.30
#